data_AF-A0A834CFW8-F1
#
_entry.id   AF-A0A834CFW8-F1
#
_cell.length_a   1.000
_cell.length_b   1.000
_cell.length_c   1.000
_cell.angle_alpha   90.00
_cell.angle_beta   90.00
_cell.angle_gamma   90.00
#
_symmetry.space_group_name_H-M   'P 1'
#
loop_
_entity.id
_entity.type
_entity.pdbx_description
1 polymer ?
#
loop_
_entity_poly.entity_id
_entity_poly.type
_entity_poly.pdbx_seq_one_letter_code
_entity_poly.pdbx_strand_id
1 'polypeptide(L)'
;MEDRAQIQEHIKTQGELVRRLKAEKASKEQIDEEVAKLLQLKAQLGEDGKHQFVLKTPKGTRDYNPKQMAIREKVFNTIISCFKRHGAETIDTPVFELKETLTGKYGEDSKLIYDLKDQGGELLSLRYDLTVPFARYLAMNKITNIKRYHIAKVYRRDNPAMTRGRYREFYQCDFDIAGQYDAMIPDAECLKIVHEILSELQLGEFCIKVNDRRILDGMFAVCGVPDEKFRTICSTVDKLDKMSWEDVKKEMVNEKGLSEEAADQIGEYVSMQGGMDLAERLLQDQKMCQSKQACAGLSDIKLLFSYLQLFQVTDKVVFDLSLARGLDYYTGIIYEAVLTQAGVPPPGQRLPERGQLRGKCGCG
;
A
#
# COMPACT_ATOMS: atom_id res chain seq x y z
N MET A 1 29.35 -5.99 -48.86
CA MET A 1 29.34 -5.41 -47.50
C MET A 1 29.79 -3.98 -47.65
N GLU A 2 28.89 -3.02 -47.47
CA GLU A 2 29.29 -1.59 -47.41
C GLU A 2 30.36 -1.43 -46.33
N ASP A 3 31.40 -0.65 -46.65
CA ASP A 3 32.54 -0.47 -45.77
C ASP A 3 32.07 0.22 -44.49
N ARG A 4 32.44 -0.33 -43.32
CA ARG A 4 31.95 0.13 -42.00
C ARG A 4 32.23 1.63 -41.77
N ALA A 5 33.30 2.14 -42.38
CA ALA A 5 33.64 3.55 -42.39
C ALA A 5 32.62 4.42 -43.14
N GLN A 6 32.04 3.91 -44.23
CA GLN A 6 31.01 4.61 -45.00
C GLN A 6 29.71 4.75 -44.21
N ILE A 7 29.31 3.69 -43.49
CA ILE A 7 28.10 3.73 -42.65
C ILE A 7 28.26 4.74 -41.50
N GLN A 8 29.46 4.85 -40.90
CA GLN A 8 29.74 5.86 -39.87
C GLN A 8 29.66 7.30 -40.41
N GLU A 9 30.16 7.54 -41.62
CA GLU A 9 30.09 8.86 -42.24
C GLU A 9 28.65 9.22 -42.63
N HIS A 10 27.86 8.25 -43.07
CA HIS A 10 26.43 8.42 -43.33
C HIS A 10 25.65 8.74 -42.04
N ILE A 11 25.94 8.08 -40.92
CA ILE A 11 25.34 8.42 -39.61
C ILE A 11 25.67 9.85 -39.19
N LYS A 12 26.92 10.28 -39.38
CA LYS A 12 27.36 11.62 -39.03
C LYS A 12 26.63 12.68 -39.86
N THR A 13 26.60 12.49 -41.17
CA THR A 13 25.92 13.38 -42.13
C THR A 13 24.42 13.46 -41.84
N GLN A 14 23.80 12.32 -41.59
CA GLN A 14 22.38 12.23 -41.25
C GLN A 14 22.06 12.88 -39.90
N GLY A 15 22.95 12.74 -38.91
CA GLY A 15 22.82 13.40 -37.62
C GLY A 15 22.92 14.92 -37.70
N GLU A 16 23.79 15.45 -38.57
CA GLU A 16 23.91 16.89 -38.85
C GLU A 16 22.68 17.44 -39.58
N LEU A 17 22.11 16.67 -40.51
CA LEU A 17 20.84 17.02 -41.18
C LEU A 17 19.68 17.15 -40.19
N VAL A 18 19.50 16.18 -39.28
CA VAL A 18 18.46 16.24 -38.25
C VAL A 18 18.64 17.45 -37.32
N ARG A 19 19.89 17.79 -36.95
CA ARG A 19 20.18 18.98 -36.12
C ARG A 19 19.83 20.27 -36.83
N ARG A 20 20.16 20.38 -38.12
CA ARG A 20 19.84 21.54 -38.96
C ARG A 20 18.33 21.72 -39.11
N LEU A 21 17.59 20.65 -39.43
CA LEU A 21 16.13 20.68 -39.55
C LEU A 21 15.44 21.13 -38.24
N LYS A 22 15.98 20.69 -37.08
CA LYS A 22 15.51 21.16 -35.77
C LYS A 22 15.82 22.63 -35.50
N ALA A 23 16.99 23.11 -35.93
CA ALA A 23 17.38 24.52 -35.78
C ALA A 23 16.55 25.44 -36.69
N GLU A 24 16.23 24.97 -37.90
CA GLU A 24 15.41 25.67 -38.90
C GLU A 24 13.89 25.55 -38.63
N LYS A 25 13.49 24.83 -37.58
CA LYS A 25 12.08 24.58 -37.19
C LYS A 25 11.25 23.98 -38.34
N ALA A 26 11.82 23.00 -39.05
CA ALA A 26 11.11 22.20 -40.05
C ALA A 26 9.90 21.47 -39.44
N SER A 27 9.01 20.95 -40.30
CA SER A 27 7.80 20.27 -39.82
C SER A 27 8.15 19.03 -39.01
N LYS A 28 7.26 18.67 -38.06
CA LYS A 28 7.48 17.53 -37.17
C LYS A 28 7.62 16.23 -37.95
N GLU A 29 6.81 16.07 -39.01
CA GLU A 29 6.81 14.91 -39.89
C GLU A 29 8.17 14.74 -40.59
N GLN A 30 8.76 15.83 -41.07
CA GLN A 30 10.08 15.82 -41.72
C GLN A 30 11.20 15.47 -40.73
N ILE A 31 11.13 15.97 -39.49
CA ILE A 31 12.13 15.65 -38.46
C ILE A 31 12.02 14.17 -38.05
N ASP A 32 10.80 13.66 -37.88
CA ASP A 32 10.56 12.29 -37.46
C ASP A 32 11.00 11.27 -38.53
N GLU A 33 10.79 11.57 -39.82
CA GLU A 33 11.29 10.75 -40.94
C GLU A 33 12.82 10.65 -40.96
N GLU A 34 13.51 11.78 -40.83
CA GLU A 34 14.97 11.80 -40.87
C GLU A 34 15.62 11.20 -39.61
N VAL A 35 14.92 11.25 -38.46
CA VAL A 35 15.30 10.55 -37.22
C VAL A 35 15.14 9.04 -37.39
N ALA A 36 14.09 8.56 -38.05
CA ALA A 36 13.89 7.14 -38.33
C ALA A 36 15.01 6.58 -39.22
N LYS A 37 15.41 7.33 -40.27
CA LYS A 37 16.57 6.98 -41.13
C LYS A 37 17.87 6.91 -40.33
N LEU A 38 18.10 7.87 -39.42
CA LEU A 38 19.28 7.86 -38.53
C LEU A 38 19.31 6.63 -37.61
N LEU A 39 18.16 6.21 -37.08
CA LEU A 39 18.05 5.03 -36.22
C LEU A 39 18.29 3.73 -36.99
N GLN A 40 17.79 3.63 -38.23
CA GLN A 40 18.07 2.49 -39.10
C GLN A 40 19.56 2.37 -39.45
N LEU A 41 20.22 3.49 -39.79
CA LEU A 41 21.66 3.52 -40.06
C LEU A 41 22.48 3.10 -38.83
N LYS A 42 22.06 3.52 -37.62
CA LYS A 42 22.71 3.09 -36.37
C LYS A 42 22.51 1.61 -36.08
N ALA A 43 21.34 1.05 -36.40
CA ALA A 43 21.06 -0.37 -36.24
C ALA A 43 21.94 -1.26 -37.14
N GLN A 44 22.30 -0.77 -38.34
CA GLN A 44 23.19 -1.47 -39.27
C GLN A 44 24.64 -1.59 -38.76
N LEU A 45 25.07 -0.73 -37.83
CA LEU A 45 26.44 -0.74 -37.30
C LEU A 45 26.64 -1.72 -36.14
N GLY A 46 25.56 -2.36 -35.66
CA GLY A 46 25.56 -3.14 -34.42
C GLY A 46 25.80 -2.25 -33.20
N GLU A 47 25.39 -2.70 -32.01
CA GLU A 47 25.64 -1.98 -30.75
C GLU A 47 27.12 -2.06 -30.33
N ASP A 48 28.04 -1.52 -31.12
CA ASP A 48 29.41 -1.19 -30.68
C ASP A 48 29.47 0.23 -30.09
N GLY A 49 28.38 0.66 -29.46
CA GLY A 49 28.43 1.75 -28.51
C GLY A 49 29.13 1.22 -27.28
N LYS A 50 30.33 1.73 -26.96
CA LYS A 50 30.97 1.56 -25.65
C LYS A 50 29.88 1.67 -24.59
N HIS A 51 29.43 0.54 -24.05
CA HIS A 51 28.44 0.54 -22.99
C HIS A 51 29.20 1.16 -21.81
N GLN A 52 29.02 2.46 -21.61
CA GLN A 52 29.66 3.14 -20.50
C GLN A 52 29.05 2.50 -19.27
N PHE A 53 29.81 1.62 -18.65
CA PHE A 53 29.37 0.90 -17.48
C PHE A 53 29.06 1.92 -16.40
N VAL A 54 27.77 2.09 -16.11
CA VAL A 54 27.31 3.05 -15.11
C VAL A 54 27.22 2.30 -13.79
N LEU A 55 28.14 2.62 -12.87
CA LEU A 55 28.07 2.17 -11.48
C LEU A 55 26.87 2.82 -10.78
N LYS A 56 25.77 2.07 -10.67
CA LYS A 56 24.57 2.48 -9.95
C LYS A 56 23.80 1.26 -9.45
N THR A 57 23.03 1.46 -8.39
CA THR A 57 22.00 0.50 -7.97
C THR A 57 20.83 0.51 -8.97
N PRO A 58 20.06 -0.60 -9.05
CA PRO A 58 18.80 -0.62 -9.78
C PRO A 58 17.87 0.54 -9.39
N LYS A 59 17.07 1.03 -10.35
CA LYS A 59 16.12 2.14 -10.10
C LYS A 59 15.19 1.78 -8.96
N GLY A 60 15.12 2.65 -7.95
CA GLY A 60 14.25 2.49 -6.77
C GLY A 60 14.83 1.58 -5.68
N THR A 61 16.10 1.17 -5.77
CA THR A 61 16.84 0.47 -4.70
C THR A 61 18.03 1.32 -4.23
N ARG A 62 18.58 1.00 -3.05
CA ARG A 62 19.71 1.72 -2.47
C ARG A 62 20.54 0.82 -1.56
N ASP A 63 21.81 1.17 -1.44
CA ASP A 63 22.67 0.64 -0.37
C ASP A 63 22.35 1.32 0.97
N TYR A 64 22.67 0.63 2.06
CA TYR A 64 22.56 1.16 3.41
C TYR A 64 23.96 1.32 3.98
N ASN A 65 24.37 2.57 4.18
CA ASN A 65 25.69 2.87 4.74
C ASN A 65 25.75 2.57 6.26
N PRO A 66 26.94 2.54 6.89
CA PRO A 66 27.07 2.19 8.30
C PRO A 66 26.18 3.02 9.25
N LYS A 67 26.03 4.32 9.00
CA LYS A 67 25.15 5.18 9.81
C LYS A 67 23.67 4.79 9.68
N GLN A 68 23.22 4.48 8.46
CA GLN A 68 21.85 4.02 8.22
C GLN A 68 21.61 2.63 8.82
N MET A 69 22.62 1.75 8.77
CA MET A 69 22.55 0.42 9.38
C MET A 69 22.44 0.50 10.90
N ALA A 70 23.24 1.34 11.56
CA ALA A 70 23.15 1.55 13.01
C ALA A 70 21.75 2.03 13.45
N ILE A 71 21.14 2.94 12.68
CA ILE A 71 19.76 3.39 12.94
C ILE A 71 18.77 2.24 12.73
N ARG A 72 18.90 1.48 11.64
CA ARG A 72 18.04 0.33 11.34
C ARG A 72 18.10 -0.72 12.45
N GLU A 73 19.30 -1.09 12.89
CA GLU A 73 19.49 -2.09 13.94
C GLU A 73 18.81 -1.66 15.24
N LYS A 74 18.96 -0.38 15.62
CA LYS A 74 18.25 0.16 16.78
C LYS A 74 16.72 0.01 16.64
N VAL A 75 16.16 0.41 15.50
CA VAL A 75 14.72 0.31 15.23
C VAL A 75 14.24 -1.13 15.23
N PHE A 76 14.96 -2.04 14.57
CA PHE A 76 14.62 -3.46 14.54
C PHE A 76 14.70 -4.10 15.92
N ASN A 77 15.69 -3.75 16.73
CA ASN A 77 15.80 -4.28 18.08
C ASN A 77 14.61 -3.88 18.95
N THR A 78 14.13 -2.63 18.85
CA THR A 78 12.90 -2.19 19.53
C THR A 78 11.69 -3.01 19.07
N ILE A 79 11.48 -3.12 17.75
CA ILE A 79 10.36 -3.85 17.16
C ILE A 79 10.38 -5.34 17.56
N ILE A 80 11.52 -6.02 17.39
CA ILE A 80 11.70 -7.43 17.73
C ILE A 80 11.48 -7.67 19.22
N SER A 81 11.94 -6.75 20.08
CA SER A 81 11.75 -6.88 21.53
C SER A 81 10.27 -6.83 21.92
N CYS A 82 9.48 -5.96 21.27
CA CYS A 82 8.03 -5.94 21.46
C CYS A 82 7.38 -7.23 20.93
N PHE A 83 7.69 -7.67 19.70
CA PHE A 83 7.15 -8.93 19.14
C PHE A 83 7.43 -10.14 20.03
N LYS A 84 8.65 -10.26 20.56
CA LYS A 84 9.02 -11.33 21.50
C LYS A 84 8.31 -11.24 22.85
N ARG A 85 8.05 -10.03 23.34
CA ARG A 85 7.28 -9.78 24.59
C ARG A 85 5.85 -10.31 24.47
N HIS A 86 5.28 -10.25 23.28
CA HIS A 86 3.97 -10.82 22.94
C HIS A 86 4.00 -12.31 22.56
N GLY A 87 5.16 -12.96 22.71
CA GLY A 87 5.30 -14.41 22.50
C GLY A 87 5.29 -14.85 21.04
N ALA A 88 5.57 -13.95 20.09
CA ALA A 88 5.64 -14.33 18.68
C ALA A 88 6.93 -15.07 18.33
N GLU A 89 6.78 -16.13 17.54
CA GLU A 89 7.87 -16.86 16.92
C GLU A 89 8.32 -16.16 15.63
N THR A 90 9.52 -16.47 15.14
CA THR A 90 10.01 -15.95 13.86
C THR A 90 10.04 -17.04 12.82
N ILE A 91 9.64 -16.70 11.60
CA ILE A 91 9.84 -17.52 10.41
C ILE A 91 10.62 -16.71 9.36
N ASP A 92 11.09 -17.39 8.33
CA ASP A 92 11.56 -16.75 7.11
C ASP A 92 11.10 -17.54 5.90
N THR A 93 10.86 -16.85 4.78
CA THR A 93 10.44 -17.45 3.52
C THR A 93 11.40 -17.08 2.40
N PRO A 94 11.48 -17.86 1.31
CA PRO A 94 12.24 -17.48 0.13
C PRO A 94 11.85 -16.09 -0.39
N VAL A 95 12.79 -15.40 -1.03
CA VAL A 95 12.57 -14.06 -1.58
C VAL A 95 11.64 -14.05 -2.80
N PHE A 96 11.55 -15.19 -3.49
CA PHE A 96 10.65 -15.44 -4.59
C PHE A 96 9.69 -16.58 -4.25
N GLU A 97 8.47 -16.49 -4.76
CA GLU A 97 7.44 -17.51 -4.67
C GLU A 97 7.11 -17.99 -6.10
N LEU A 98 6.42 -19.13 -6.22
CA LEU A 98 5.82 -19.53 -7.49
C LEU A 98 4.87 -18.41 -7.95
N LYS A 99 4.94 -18.03 -9.22
CA LYS A 99 4.14 -16.92 -9.78
C LYS A 99 2.63 -17.12 -9.55
N GLU A 100 2.17 -18.35 -9.65
CA GLU A 100 0.77 -18.72 -9.38
C GLU A 100 0.34 -18.45 -7.93
N THR A 101 1.25 -18.53 -6.96
CA THR A 101 0.96 -18.25 -5.54
C THR A 101 0.58 -16.78 -5.34
N LEU A 102 1.20 -15.87 -6.12
CA LEU A 102 0.98 -14.43 -6.01
C LEU A 102 -0.13 -13.92 -6.94
N THR A 103 -0.57 -14.73 -7.90
CA THR A 103 -1.53 -14.30 -8.93
C THR A 103 -2.94 -14.14 -8.34
N GLY A 104 -3.59 -13.02 -8.64
CA GLY A 104 -4.98 -12.75 -8.24
C GLY A 104 -5.19 -12.38 -6.77
N LYS A 105 -4.11 -12.17 -6.00
CA LYS A 105 -4.19 -11.83 -4.56
C LYS A 105 -4.19 -10.34 -4.27
N TYR A 106 -3.74 -9.52 -5.22
CA TYR A 106 -3.47 -8.10 -5.01
C TYR A 106 -4.33 -7.16 -5.88
N GLY A 107 -5.40 -7.67 -6.49
CA GLY A 107 -6.24 -6.86 -7.37
C GLY A 107 -5.43 -6.16 -8.47
N GLU A 108 -5.61 -4.85 -8.61
CA GLU A 108 -4.89 -4.01 -9.59
C GLU A 108 -3.36 -3.96 -9.35
N ASP A 109 -2.93 -4.12 -8.09
CA ASP A 109 -1.51 -4.08 -7.71
C ASP A 109 -0.73 -5.30 -8.21
N SER A 110 -1.40 -6.37 -8.66
CA SER A 110 -0.76 -7.57 -9.24
C SER A 110 0.15 -7.23 -10.44
N LYS A 111 -0.14 -6.13 -11.16
CA LYS A 111 0.68 -5.65 -12.29
C LYS A 111 2.06 -5.13 -11.86
N LEU A 112 2.24 -4.88 -10.57
CA LEU A 112 3.45 -4.30 -10.01
C LEU A 112 4.43 -5.37 -9.48
N ILE A 113 4.18 -6.66 -9.73
CA ILE A 113 5.06 -7.75 -9.30
C ILE A 113 6.28 -7.88 -10.23
N TYR A 114 7.44 -8.20 -9.63
CA TYR A 114 8.65 -8.54 -10.37
C TYR A 114 8.67 -10.02 -10.72
N ASP A 115 8.61 -10.33 -12.01
CA ASP A 115 8.77 -11.69 -12.52
C ASP A 115 10.26 -11.98 -12.81
N LEU A 116 10.69 -13.20 -12.49
CA LEU A 116 12.00 -13.70 -12.89
C LEU A 116 11.94 -14.14 -14.36
N LYS A 117 13.11 -14.13 -15.03
CA LYS A 117 13.22 -14.62 -16.39
C LYS A 117 12.95 -16.12 -16.41
N ASP A 118 12.17 -16.59 -17.38
CA ASP A 118 12.04 -18.02 -17.65
C ASP A 118 13.38 -18.58 -18.17
N GLN A 119 13.87 -19.60 -17.48
CA GLN A 119 15.11 -20.32 -17.79
C GLN A 119 14.86 -21.82 -18.02
N GLY A 120 13.63 -22.21 -18.36
CA GLY A 120 13.23 -23.60 -18.63
C GLY A 120 12.78 -24.37 -17.39
N GLY A 121 12.37 -23.66 -16.33
CA GLY A 121 11.94 -24.23 -15.05
C GLY A 121 10.64 -23.61 -14.56
N GLU A 122 10.47 -23.54 -13.24
CA GLU A 122 9.29 -22.94 -12.61
C GLU A 122 9.23 -21.43 -12.88
N LEU A 123 8.02 -20.90 -13.07
CA LEU A 123 7.79 -19.47 -13.18
C LEU A 123 7.77 -18.86 -11.78
N LEU A 124 8.70 -17.95 -11.52
CA LEU A 124 8.93 -17.35 -10.21
C LEU A 124 8.70 -15.85 -10.24
N SER A 125 8.24 -15.32 -9.10
CA SER A 125 8.05 -13.89 -8.90
C SER A 125 8.54 -13.48 -7.52
N LEU A 126 9.14 -12.28 -7.39
CA LEU A 126 9.55 -11.75 -6.09
C LEU A 126 8.31 -11.44 -5.24
N ARG A 127 8.40 -11.71 -3.93
CA ARG A 127 7.31 -11.44 -3.00
C ARG A 127 6.95 -9.95 -2.93
N TYR A 128 5.66 -9.67 -3.07
CA TYR A 128 5.09 -8.30 -3.02
C TYR A 128 4.86 -7.82 -1.58
N ASP A 129 4.55 -8.75 -0.69
CA ASP A 129 4.40 -8.58 0.76
C ASP A 129 4.93 -9.81 1.53
N LEU A 130 4.68 -9.86 2.84
CA LEU A 130 4.97 -11.03 3.69
C LEU A 130 3.71 -11.83 4.09
N THR A 131 2.51 -11.27 3.90
CA THR A 131 1.24 -11.91 4.26
C THR A 131 0.89 -13.08 3.35
N VAL A 132 1.03 -12.95 2.02
CA VAL A 132 0.74 -14.06 1.09
C VAL A 132 1.74 -15.22 1.24
N PRO A 133 3.07 -14.98 1.35
CA PRO A 133 4.02 -16.02 1.74
C PRO A 133 3.66 -16.73 3.05
N PHE A 134 3.13 -15.99 4.03
CA PHE A 134 2.68 -16.56 5.30
C PHE A 134 1.44 -17.45 5.14
N ALA A 135 0.42 -17.02 4.40
CA ALA A 135 -0.76 -17.85 4.11
C ALA A 135 -0.36 -19.16 3.40
N ARG A 136 0.56 -19.09 2.43
CA ARG A 136 1.13 -20.28 1.77
C ARG A 136 1.88 -21.16 2.78
N TYR A 137 2.67 -20.57 3.68
CA TYR A 137 3.39 -21.30 4.74
C TYR A 137 2.45 -22.07 5.66
N LEU A 138 1.36 -21.44 6.11
CA LEU A 138 0.33 -22.10 6.92
C LEU A 138 -0.28 -23.29 6.20
N ALA A 139 -0.75 -23.07 4.98
CA ALA A 139 -1.42 -24.10 4.17
C ALA A 139 -0.51 -25.29 3.87
N MET A 140 0.73 -25.02 3.46
CA MET A 140 1.70 -26.06 3.11
C MET A 140 2.08 -26.94 4.31
N ASN A 141 2.21 -26.34 5.49
CA ASN A 141 2.59 -27.05 6.72
C ASN A 141 1.36 -27.55 7.52
N LYS A 142 0.14 -27.28 7.05
CA LYS A 142 -1.12 -27.61 7.73
C LYS A 142 -1.20 -27.04 9.15
N ILE A 143 -0.65 -25.84 9.33
CA ILE A 143 -0.67 -25.12 10.61
C ILE A 143 -1.99 -24.36 10.69
N THR A 144 -2.77 -24.62 11.74
CA THR A 144 -4.06 -23.97 11.98
C THR A 144 -3.96 -22.79 12.94
N ASN A 145 -2.93 -22.76 13.80
CA ASN A 145 -2.69 -21.69 14.75
C ASN A 145 -1.19 -21.38 14.87
N ILE A 146 -0.83 -20.10 14.80
CA ILE A 146 0.53 -19.62 15.04
C ILE A 146 0.49 -18.12 15.31
N LYS A 147 1.36 -17.66 16.20
CA LYS A 147 1.63 -16.24 16.43
C LYS A 147 3.05 -15.97 15.99
N ARG A 148 3.24 -15.15 14.94
CA ARG A 148 4.56 -14.99 14.30
C ARG A 148 4.86 -13.56 13.93
N TYR A 149 6.15 -13.24 13.90
CA TYR A 149 6.67 -12.05 13.23
C TYR A 149 7.60 -12.41 12.07
N HIS A 150 7.68 -11.54 11.08
CA HIS A 150 8.58 -11.66 9.93
C HIS A 150 9.09 -10.29 9.51
N ILE A 151 10.41 -10.08 9.56
CA ILE A 151 11.06 -8.83 9.16
C ILE A 151 11.91 -9.10 7.93
N ALA A 152 11.45 -8.64 6.77
CA ALA A 152 12.14 -8.91 5.52
C ALA A 152 11.87 -7.85 4.45
N LYS A 153 12.69 -7.88 3.39
CA LYS A 153 12.50 -7.03 2.22
C LYS A 153 11.39 -7.56 1.32
N VAL A 154 10.67 -6.63 0.70
CA VAL A 154 9.64 -6.88 -0.31
C VAL A 154 9.85 -6.00 -1.54
N TYR A 155 9.25 -6.42 -2.66
CA TYR A 155 9.59 -5.88 -3.98
C TYR A 155 8.35 -5.46 -4.74
N ARG A 156 8.26 -4.17 -5.09
CA ARG A 156 7.12 -3.60 -5.81
C ARG A 156 7.62 -2.75 -6.96
N ARG A 157 7.16 -2.98 -8.19
CA ARG A 157 7.54 -2.24 -9.42
C ARG A 157 6.91 -0.86 -9.51
N ASP A 158 6.69 -0.25 -8.36
CA ASP A 158 6.04 1.03 -8.24
C ASP A 158 6.85 2.14 -8.95
N ASN A 159 6.20 3.27 -9.23
CA ASN A 159 6.87 4.46 -9.74
C ASN A 159 7.60 5.14 -8.57
N PRO A 160 8.94 5.05 -8.49
CA PRO A 160 9.65 5.49 -7.30
C PRO A 160 9.61 7.01 -7.18
N ALA A 161 9.25 7.49 -6.00
CA ALA A 161 9.29 8.88 -5.61
C ALA A 161 10.27 8.99 -4.44
N MET A 162 11.56 9.10 -4.76
CA MET A 162 12.65 9.04 -3.77
C MET A 162 12.54 10.13 -2.71
N THR A 163 12.07 11.32 -3.09
CA THR A 163 11.81 12.45 -2.19
C THR A 163 10.67 12.19 -1.21
N ARG A 164 9.79 11.23 -1.53
CA ARG A 164 8.63 10.82 -0.71
C ARG A 164 8.82 9.42 -0.09
N GLY A 165 10.03 8.85 -0.14
CA GLY A 165 10.32 7.54 0.45
C GLY A 165 9.67 6.34 -0.26
N ARG A 166 9.18 6.49 -1.50
CA ARG A 166 8.57 5.41 -2.28
C ARG A 166 9.65 4.67 -3.08
N TYR A 167 10.06 3.51 -2.57
CA TYR A 167 11.09 2.66 -3.14
C TYR A 167 10.49 1.41 -3.79
N ARG A 168 11.30 0.72 -4.61
CA ARG A 168 10.94 -0.57 -5.22
C ARG A 168 11.39 -1.77 -4.39
N GLU A 169 12.38 -1.56 -3.52
CA GLU A 169 12.82 -2.50 -2.49
C GLU A 169 12.78 -1.78 -1.14
N PHE A 170 12.06 -2.35 -0.18
CA PHE A 170 11.98 -1.82 1.19
C PHE A 170 11.62 -2.93 2.19
N TYR A 171 11.81 -2.67 3.48
CA TYR A 171 11.48 -3.62 4.53
C TYR A 171 10.01 -3.52 4.93
N GLN A 172 9.41 -4.67 5.19
CA GLN A 172 8.22 -4.82 6.01
C GLN A 172 8.58 -5.51 7.34
N CYS A 173 7.80 -5.22 8.37
CA CYS A 173 7.94 -5.80 9.71
C CYS A 173 6.54 -6.27 10.13
N ASP A 174 6.22 -7.51 9.78
CA ASP A 174 4.88 -8.06 9.94
C ASP A 174 4.79 -8.84 11.26
N PHE A 175 3.62 -8.78 11.89
CA PHE A 175 3.24 -9.56 13.05
C PHE A 175 1.80 -10.03 12.83
N ASP A 176 1.58 -11.33 12.96
CA ASP A 176 0.30 -11.94 12.65
C ASP A 176 -0.06 -13.00 13.69
N ILE A 177 -1.35 -13.06 14.02
CA ILE A 177 -1.94 -14.09 14.86
C ILE A 177 -2.93 -14.86 13.98
N ALA A 178 -2.57 -16.09 13.61
CA ALA A 178 -3.44 -17.00 12.88
C ALA A 178 -4.05 -18.02 13.84
N GLY A 179 -5.33 -18.33 13.63
CA GLY A 179 -6.09 -19.32 14.39
C GLY A 179 -7.49 -18.84 14.72
N GLN A 180 -8.28 -19.76 15.29
CA GLN A 180 -9.62 -19.45 15.78
C GLN A 180 -9.53 -19.12 17.27
N TYR A 181 -9.93 -17.90 17.63
CA TYR A 181 -9.93 -17.39 18.99
C TYR A 181 -11.26 -16.68 19.26
N ASP A 182 -11.48 -16.29 20.51
CA ASP A 182 -12.61 -15.44 20.87
C ASP A 182 -12.47 -14.05 20.21
N ALA A 183 -13.62 -13.51 19.80
CA ALA A 183 -13.70 -12.32 18.98
C ALA A 183 -12.95 -11.14 19.59
N MET A 184 -12.22 -10.44 18.73
CA MET A 184 -11.50 -9.19 19.00
C MET A 184 -10.33 -9.25 19.99
N ILE A 185 -10.02 -10.39 20.61
CA ILE A 185 -8.87 -10.50 21.53
C ILE A 185 -7.55 -10.38 20.77
N PRO A 186 -7.28 -11.16 19.69
CA PRO A 186 -6.04 -11.02 18.93
C PRO A 186 -5.94 -9.65 18.24
N ASP A 187 -7.06 -9.15 17.74
CA ASP A 187 -7.21 -7.85 17.10
C ASP A 187 -6.78 -6.70 18.04
N ALA A 188 -7.24 -6.74 19.30
CA ALA A 188 -6.86 -5.78 20.33
C ALA A 188 -5.36 -5.90 20.68
N GLU A 189 -4.82 -7.12 20.74
CA GLU A 189 -3.39 -7.35 20.97
C GLU A 189 -2.54 -6.74 19.84
N CYS A 190 -2.96 -6.88 18.59
CA CYS A 190 -2.27 -6.27 17.46
C CYS A 190 -2.21 -4.73 17.56
N LEU A 191 -3.30 -4.08 17.96
CA LEU A 191 -3.31 -2.63 18.21
C LEU A 191 -2.42 -2.24 19.39
N LYS A 192 -2.38 -3.06 20.46
CA LYS A 192 -1.47 -2.86 21.58
C LYS A 192 0.00 -2.92 21.15
N ILE A 193 0.38 -3.88 20.31
CA ILE A 193 1.73 -3.99 19.77
C ILE A 193 2.12 -2.76 18.96
N VAL A 194 1.23 -2.28 18.08
CA VAL A 194 1.47 -1.04 17.32
C VAL A 194 1.69 0.15 18.26
N HIS A 195 0.84 0.29 19.28
CA HIS A 195 0.98 1.32 20.30
C HIS A 195 2.33 1.24 21.03
N GLU A 196 2.74 0.06 21.50
CA GLU A 196 4.01 -0.14 22.21
C GLU A 196 5.21 0.21 21.33
N ILE A 197 5.25 -0.30 20.09
CA ILE A 197 6.33 -0.03 19.15
C ILE A 197 6.46 1.47 18.88
N LEU A 198 5.36 2.15 18.55
CA LEU A 198 5.41 3.58 18.23
C LEU A 198 5.80 4.44 19.44
N SER A 199 5.35 4.06 20.63
CA SER A 199 5.72 4.72 21.89
C SER A 199 7.21 4.54 22.20
N GLU A 200 7.74 3.33 22.05
CA GLU A 200 9.15 3.02 22.33
C GLU A 200 10.12 3.61 21.30
N LEU A 201 9.68 3.78 20.04
CA LEU A 201 10.48 4.42 19.00
C LEU A 201 10.60 5.95 19.16
N GLN A 202 9.76 6.56 20.00
CA GLN A 202 9.80 8.00 20.33
C GLN A 202 9.80 8.90 19.09
N LEU A 203 8.91 8.63 18.14
CA LEU A 203 8.82 9.34 16.86
C LEU A 203 7.92 10.59 16.90
N GLY A 204 7.41 10.94 18.08
CA GLY A 204 6.43 12.01 18.30
C GLY A 204 5.04 11.45 18.62
N GLU A 205 4.04 12.33 18.65
CA GLU A 205 2.65 11.94 18.87
C GLU A 205 2.11 11.16 17.68
N PHE A 206 1.29 10.14 17.95
CA PHE A 206 0.67 9.31 16.93
C PHE A 206 -0.79 8.99 17.28
N CYS A 207 -1.54 8.59 16.26
CA CYS A 207 -2.91 8.11 16.35
C CYS A 207 -3.02 6.83 15.51
N ILE A 208 -3.79 5.84 15.98
CA ILE A 208 -4.12 4.61 15.27
C ILE A 208 -5.57 4.71 14.84
N LYS A 209 -5.78 4.94 13.54
CA LYS A 209 -7.11 4.90 12.93
C LYS A 209 -7.55 3.45 12.79
N VAL A 210 -8.79 3.15 13.14
CA VAL A 210 -9.40 1.83 12.98
C VAL A 210 -10.71 1.97 12.22
N ASN A 211 -11.05 0.94 11.44
CA ASN A 211 -12.34 0.76 10.79
C ASN A 211 -12.58 -0.74 10.58
N ASP A 212 -13.70 -1.13 9.98
CA ASP A 212 -14.00 -2.51 9.64
C ASP A 212 -14.56 -2.61 8.21
N ARG A 213 -14.09 -3.62 7.47
CA ARG A 213 -14.48 -3.86 6.08
C ARG A 213 -16.00 -4.05 5.92
N ARG A 214 -16.65 -4.72 6.88
CA ARG A 214 -18.10 -4.99 6.90
C ARG A 214 -18.91 -3.72 7.15
N ILE A 215 -18.35 -2.76 7.89
CA ILE A 215 -18.95 -1.43 8.09
C ILE A 215 -18.93 -0.66 6.77
N LEU A 216 -17.81 -0.67 6.05
CA LEU A 216 -17.72 -0.03 4.73
C LEU A 216 -18.67 -0.67 3.72
N ASP A 217 -18.72 -2.01 3.68
CA ASP A 217 -19.65 -2.77 2.83
C ASP A 217 -21.10 -2.38 3.10
N GLY A 218 -21.51 -2.44 4.37
CA GLY A 218 -22.87 -2.08 4.75
C GLY A 218 -23.20 -0.61 4.53
N MET A 219 -22.28 0.30 4.84
CA MET A 219 -22.45 1.74 4.65
C MET A 219 -22.67 2.09 3.18
N PHE A 220 -21.86 1.56 2.26
CA PHE A 220 -22.03 1.82 0.83
C PHE A 220 -23.34 1.21 0.30
N ALA A 221 -23.71 0.01 0.76
CA ALA A 221 -24.97 -0.61 0.37
C ALA A 221 -26.18 0.26 0.78
N VAL A 222 -26.21 0.77 2.02
CA VAL A 222 -27.32 1.62 2.49
C VAL A 222 -27.33 3.02 1.86
N CYS A 223 -26.19 3.47 1.34
CA CYS A 223 -26.08 4.70 0.54
C CYS A 223 -26.47 4.49 -0.94
N GLY A 224 -26.80 3.26 -1.36
CA GLY A 224 -27.22 2.96 -2.73
C GLY A 224 -26.07 2.77 -3.73
N VAL A 225 -24.87 2.42 -3.25
CA VAL A 225 -23.74 2.07 -4.14
C VAL A 225 -23.96 0.68 -4.73
N PRO A 226 -23.93 0.52 -6.07
CA PRO A 226 -24.00 -0.81 -6.70
C PRO A 226 -22.79 -1.69 -6.36
N ASP A 227 -23.00 -2.98 -6.14
CA ASP A 227 -21.95 -3.96 -5.77
C ASP A 227 -20.76 -3.95 -6.74
N GLU A 228 -21.02 -3.81 -8.04
CA GLU A 228 -20.00 -3.73 -9.10
C GLU A 228 -19.09 -2.50 -9.00
N LYS A 229 -19.55 -1.42 -8.36
CA LYS A 229 -18.80 -0.19 -8.14
C LYS A 229 -18.13 -0.13 -6.77
N PHE A 230 -18.39 -1.11 -5.90
CA PHE A 230 -17.91 -1.12 -4.52
C PHE A 230 -16.40 -0.83 -4.42
N ARG A 231 -15.59 -1.56 -5.17
CA ARG A 231 -14.12 -1.45 -5.15
C ARG A 231 -13.63 -0.08 -5.62
N THR A 232 -14.23 0.45 -6.69
CA THR A 232 -13.82 1.73 -7.26
C THR A 232 -14.21 2.89 -6.36
N ILE A 233 -15.33 2.79 -5.64
CA ILE A 233 -15.74 3.77 -4.63
C ILE A 233 -14.85 3.70 -3.39
N CYS A 234 -14.51 2.50 -2.87
CA CYS A 234 -13.52 2.35 -1.79
C CYS A 234 -12.18 3.01 -2.12
N SER A 235 -11.67 2.76 -3.33
CA SER A 235 -10.43 3.37 -3.84
C SER A 235 -10.52 4.91 -3.91
N THR A 236 -11.71 5.44 -4.17
CA THR A 236 -11.94 6.90 -4.21
C THR A 236 -12.02 7.49 -2.79
N VAL A 237 -12.69 6.81 -1.85
CA VAL A 237 -12.75 7.21 -0.44
C VAL A 237 -11.36 7.20 0.21
N ASP A 238 -10.50 6.23 -0.11
CA ASP A 238 -9.12 6.18 0.39
C ASP A 238 -8.31 7.46 0.10
N LYS A 239 -8.67 8.20 -0.95
CA LYS A 239 -7.99 9.45 -1.33
C LYS A 239 -8.34 10.62 -0.41
N LEU A 240 -9.31 10.49 0.50
CA LEU A 240 -9.64 11.53 1.48
C LEU A 240 -8.49 11.87 2.43
N ASP A 241 -7.48 11.01 2.52
CA ASP A 241 -6.24 11.31 3.25
C ASP A 241 -5.42 12.44 2.60
N LYS A 242 -5.60 12.68 1.30
CA LYS A 242 -4.80 13.64 0.50
C LYS A 242 -5.64 14.65 -0.26
N MET A 243 -6.93 14.40 -0.42
CA MET A 243 -7.84 15.20 -1.22
C MET A 243 -8.98 15.76 -0.37
N SER A 244 -9.54 16.87 -0.83
CA SER A 244 -10.74 17.46 -0.26
C SER A 244 -11.95 16.53 -0.48
N TRP A 245 -12.99 16.67 0.34
CA TRP A 245 -14.24 15.92 0.12
C TRP A 245 -14.86 16.30 -1.24
N GLU A 246 -14.76 17.56 -1.63
CA GLU A 246 -15.29 18.09 -2.89
C GLU A 246 -14.65 17.42 -4.10
N ASP A 247 -13.33 17.21 -4.08
CA ASP A 247 -12.62 16.54 -5.18
C ASP A 247 -12.93 15.04 -5.22
N VAL A 248 -13.05 14.41 -4.05
CA VAL A 248 -13.45 13.00 -3.93
C VAL A 248 -14.88 12.78 -4.43
N LYS A 249 -15.83 13.65 -4.05
CA LYS A 249 -17.21 13.62 -4.55
C LYS A 249 -17.27 13.79 -6.07
N LYS A 250 -16.50 14.74 -6.63
CA LYS A 250 -16.41 14.93 -8.09
C LYS A 250 -15.92 13.68 -8.80
N GLU A 251 -14.91 12.99 -8.26
CA GLU A 251 -14.42 11.73 -8.85
C GLU A 251 -15.50 10.64 -8.81
N MET A 252 -16.20 10.47 -7.68
CA MET A 252 -17.28 9.49 -7.55
C MET A 252 -18.40 9.70 -8.57
N VAL A 253 -18.84 10.94 -8.75
CA VAL A 253 -19.95 11.28 -9.63
C VAL A 253 -19.50 11.27 -11.10
N ASN A 254 -18.46 12.02 -11.45
CA ASN A 254 -18.10 12.28 -12.84
C ASN A 254 -17.30 11.14 -13.48
N GLU A 255 -16.44 10.45 -12.71
CA GLU A 255 -15.57 9.41 -13.25
C GLU A 255 -16.09 8.00 -12.98
N LYS A 256 -16.71 7.77 -11.80
CA LYS A 256 -17.25 6.44 -11.43
C LYS A 256 -18.75 6.31 -11.72
N GLY A 257 -19.42 7.41 -12.06
CA GLY A 257 -20.84 7.43 -12.41
C GLY A 257 -21.75 7.05 -11.24
N LEU A 258 -21.39 7.43 -10.02
CA LEU A 258 -22.27 7.32 -8.85
C LEU A 258 -23.29 8.48 -8.85
N SER A 259 -24.50 8.28 -8.32
CA SER A 259 -25.45 9.39 -8.19
C SER A 259 -24.98 10.43 -7.16
N GLU A 260 -25.38 11.68 -7.34
CA GLU A 260 -25.02 12.75 -6.40
C GLU A 260 -25.60 12.47 -5.01
N GLU A 261 -26.82 11.94 -4.93
CA GLU A 261 -27.47 11.60 -3.66
C GLU A 261 -26.71 10.51 -2.90
N ALA A 262 -26.22 9.47 -3.60
CA ALA A 262 -25.43 8.43 -2.97
C ALA A 262 -24.07 8.97 -2.50
N ALA A 263 -23.43 9.82 -3.31
CA ALA A 263 -22.17 10.45 -2.94
C ALA A 263 -22.33 11.36 -1.71
N ASP A 264 -23.41 12.15 -1.63
CA ASP A 264 -23.70 13.00 -0.47
C ASP A 264 -23.93 12.19 0.80
N GLN A 265 -24.68 11.09 0.72
CA GLN A 265 -24.89 10.19 1.86
C GLN A 265 -23.59 9.54 2.32
N ILE A 266 -22.71 9.13 1.41
CA ILE A 266 -21.37 8.65 1.76
C ILE A 266 -20.62 9.74 2.54
N GLY A 267 -20.70 10.99 2.07
CA GLY A 267 -20.07 12.16 2.69
C GLY A 267 -20.42 12.38 4.15
N GLU A 268 -21.69 12.17 4.49
CA GLU A 268 -22.18 12.26 5.87
C GLU A 268 -21.44 11.27 6.78
N TYR A 269 -21.28 10.02 6.35
CA TYR A 269 -20.64 8.97 7.14
C TYR A 269 -19.12 9.06 7.15
N VAL A 270 -18.46 9.22 6.00
CA VAL A 270 -16.98 9.21 5.92
C VAL A 270 -16.35 10.43 6.61
N SER A 271 -17.14 11.45 6.93
CA SER A 271 -16.71 12.59 7.74
C SER A 271 -16.75 12.32 9.25
N MET A 272 -17.32 11.18 9.68
CA MET A 272 -17.43 10.81 11.08
C MET A 272 -16.17 10.10 11.58
N GLN A 273 -15.69 10.55 12.74
CA GLN A 273 -14.63 9.91 13.50
C GLN A 273 -14.91 10.04 15.00
N GLY A 274 -14.46 9.09 15.81
CA GLY A 274 -14.75 9.07 17.26
C GLY A 274 -14.18 7.85 17.97
N GLY A 275 -14.79 7.47 19.09
CA GLY A 275 -14.44 6.26 19.82
C GLY A 275 -15.61 5.28 19.90
N MET A 276 -15.73 4.60 21.05
CA MET A 276 -16.84 3.69 21.34
C MET A 276 -18.22 4.37 21.20
N ASP A 277 -18.32 5.66 21.54
CA ASP A 277 -19.55 6.46 21.44
C ASP A 277 -20.07 6.54 19.99
N LEU A 278 -19.17 6.64 19.02
CA LEU A 278 -19.53 6.68 17.60
C LEU A 278 -20.09 5.33 17.16
N ALA A 279 -19.47 4.22 17.59
CA ALA A 279 -19.97 2.88 17.29
C ALA A 279 -21.39 2.68 17.87
N GLU A 280 -21.64 3.14 19.09
CA GLU A 280 -22.96 3.07 19.73
C GLU A 280 -24.01 3.92 19.01
N ARG A 281 -23.65 5.14 18.58
CA ARG A 281 -24.53 5.99 17.78
C ARG A 281 -24.88 5.36 16.44
N LEU A 282 -23.90 4.80 15.73
CA LEU A 282 -24.11 4.16 14.43
C LEU A 282 -24.92 2.86 14.54
N LEU A 283 -24.87 2.15 15.67
CA LEU A 283 -25.77 1.01 15.93
C LEU A 283 -27.24 1.43 16.06
N GLN A 284 -27.50 2.67 16.44
CA GLN A 284 -28.84 3.24 16.56
C GLN A 284 -29.29 3.98 15.28
N ASP A 285 -28.40 4.13 14.31
CA ASP A 285 -28.70 4.80 13.05
C ASP A 285 -29.67 3.96 12.20
N GLN A 286 -30.73 4.62 11.70
CA GLN A 286 -31.84 3.95 11.01
C GLN A 286 -31.46 3.32 9.67
N LYS A 287 -30.41 3.81 9.01
CA LYS A 287 -29.92 3.25 7.74
C LYS A 287 -28.93 2.14 8.02
N MET A 288 -27.92 2.40 8.85
CA MET A 288 -26.87 1.43 9.17
C MET A 288 -27.44 0.15 9.79
N CYS A 289 -28.46 0.27 10.64
CA CYS A 289 -29.08 -0.89 11.28
C CYS A 289 -29.78 -1.86 10.30
N GLN A 290 -30.05 -1.43 9.07
CA GLN A 290 -30.61 -2.27 8.01
C GLN A 290 -29.58 -3.26 7.47
N SER A 291 -28.29 -2.96 7.59
CA SER A 291 -27.21 -3.86 7.17
C SER A 291 -26.75 -4.73 8.33
N LYS A 292 -27.03 -6.04 8.24
CA LYS A 292 -26.54 -7.04 9.21
C LYS A 292 -25.01 -7.05 9.32
N GLN A 293 -24.31 -6.84 8.20
CA GLN A 293 -22.86 -6.79 8.16
C GLN A 293 -22.31 -5.56 8.89
N ALA A 294 -22.91 -4.38 8.67
CA ALA A 294 -22.52 -3.17 9.40
C ALA A 294 -22.77 -3.32 10.91
N CYS A 295 -23.92 -3.87 11.32
CA CYS A 295 -24.22 -4.13 12.72
C CYS A 295 -23.22 -5.07 13.39
N ALA A 296 -22.82 -6.13 12.70
CA ALA A 296 -21.79 -7.06 13.19
C ALA A 296 -20.44 -6.36 13.35
N GLY A 297 -19.99 -5.62 12.32
CA GLY A 297 -18.74 -4.85 12.39
C GLY A 297 -18.76 -3.79 13.49
N LEU A 298 -19.86 -3.06 13.66
CA LEU A 298 -20.00 -2.06 14.73
C LEU A 298 -20.01 -2.70 16.13
N SER A 299 -20.61 -3.87 16.28
CA SER A 299 -20.58 -4.63 17.54
C SER A 299 -19.17 -5.10 17.87
N ASP A 300 -18.41 -5.55 16.87
CA ASP A 300 -17.01 -5.93 17.01
C ASP A 300 -16.11 -4.73 17.34
N ILE A 301 -16.35 -3.56 16.72
CA ILE A 301 -15.66 -2.31 17.10
C ILE A 301 -15.97 -1.96 18.56
N LYS A 302 -17.22 -2.08 19.02
CA LYS A 302 -17.56 -1.85 20.43
C LYS A 302 -16.81 -2.80 21.36
N LEU A 303 -16.77 -4.09 21.04
CA LEU A 303 -16.04 -5.10 21.80
C LEU A 303 -14.53 -4.80 21.83
N LEU A 304 -13.96 -4.45 20.67
CA LEU A 304 -12.56 -4.04 20.54
C LEU A 304 -12.23 -2.87 21.47
N PHE A 305 -13.01 -1.80 21.46
CA PHE A 305 -12.79 -0.66 22.34
C PHE A 305 -12.86 -1.02 23.83
N SER A 306 -13.67 -2.00 24.22
CA SER A 306 -13.70 -2.49 25.60
C SER A 306 -12.38 -3.15 26.01
N TYR A 307 -11.75 -3.92 25.12
CA TYR A 307 -10.43 -4.51 25.36
C TYR A 307 -9.32 -3.48 25.33
N LEU A 308 -9.38 -2.51 24.41
CA LEU A 308 -8.43 -1.40 24.35
C LEU A 308 -8.46 -0.54 25.61
N GLN A 309 -9.63 -0.41 26.24
CA GLN A 309 -9.77 0.28 27.52
C GLN A 309 -9.02 -0.47 28.63
N LEU A 310 -9.13 -1.81 28.67
CA LEU A 310 -8.37 -2.64 29.60
C LEU A 310 -6.86 -2.54 29.35
N PHE A 311 -6.44 -2.45 28.09
CA PHE A 311 -5.04 -2.23 27.71
C PHE A 311 -4.54 -0.79 27.91
N GLN A 312 -5.44 0.14 28.26
CA GLN A 312 -5.16 1.56 28.48
C GLN A 312 -4.50 2.22 27.26
N VAL A 313 -5.07 1.99 26.08
CA VAL A 313 -4.58 2.56 24.80
C VAL A 313 -5.66 3.29 24.00
N THR A 314 -6.87 3.42 24.53
CA THR A 314 -8.01 4.05 23.84
C THR A 314 -7.76 5.50 23.45
N ASP A 315 -6.91 6.22 24.18
CA ASP A 315 -6.55 7.61 23.88
C ASP A 315 -5.72 7.75 22.58
N LYS A 316 -5.13 6.65 22.09
CA LYS A 316 -4.37 6.61 20.84
C LYS A 316 -5.14 5.98 19.69
N VAL A 317 -6.39 5.52 19.90
CA VAL A 317 -7.16 4.80 18.89
C VAL A 317 -8.41 5.60 18.50
N VAL A 318 -8.60 5.82 17.20
CA VAL A 318 -9.73 6.58 16.64
C VAL A 318 -10.47 5.70 15.63
N PHE A 319 -11.77 5.50 15.85
CA PHE A 319 -12.65 4.91 14.85
C PHE A 319 -12.95 5.95 13.77
N ASP A 320 -12.51 5.70 12.53
CA ASP A 320 -12.54 6.65 11.42
C ASP A 320 -13.14 5.97 10.17
N LEU A 321 -14.34 6.40 9.76
CA LEU A 321 -15.05 5.79 8.63
C LEU A 321 -14.43 6.13 7.27
N SER A 322 -13.55 7.13 7.20
CA SER A 322 -12.81 7.45 5.97
C SER A 322 -11.68 6.45 5.69
N LEU A 323 -11.27 5.65 6.68
CA LEU A 323 -10.26 4.62 6.50
C LEU A 323 -10.83 3.47 5.67
N ALA A 324 -10.65 3.54 4.35
CA ALA A 324 -11.07 2.51 3.39
C ALA A 324 -9.88 1.73 2.81
N ARG A 325 -8.78 1.65 3.56
CA ARG A 325 -7.55 0.96 3.12
C ARG A 325 -7.64 -0.53 3.33
N GLY A 326 -7.24 -1.25 2.28
CA GLY A 326 -7.02 -2.68 2.39
C GLY A 326 -6.45 -3.25 1.11
N LEU A 327 -5.67 -4.33 1.22
CA LEU A 327 -5.53 -5.25 0.10
C LEU A 327 -6.82 -6.08 0.04
N ASP A 328 -7.14 -6.61 -1.14
CA ASP A 328 -8.42 -7.27 -1.42
C ASP A 328 -8.76 -8.44 -0.47
N TYR A 329 -7.81 -8.90 0.34
CA TYR A 329 -7.95 -10.03 1.26
C TYR A 329 -8.36 -9.68 2.70
N TYR A 330 -8.51 -8.39 3.08
CA TYR A 330 -9.01 -8.07 4.43
C TYR A 330 -10.53 -8.22 4.54
N THR A 331 -10.99 -8.83 5.63
CA THR A 331 -12.41 -9.18 5.82
C THR A 331 -13.04 -8.60 7.09
N GLY A 332 -12.22 -8.20 8.08
CA GLY A 332 -12.68 -7.62 9.35
C GLY A 332 -12.07 -6.23 9.58
N ILE A 333 -11.46 -6.04 10.75
CA ILE A 333 -10.86 -4.76 11.10
C ILE A 333 -9.71 -4.39 10.15
N ILE A 334 -9.56 -3.10 9.95
CA ILE A 334 -8.46 -2.46 9.24
C ILE A 334 -7.97 -1.31 10.08
N TYR A 335 -6.67 -1.08 10.10
CA TYR A 335 -6.10 0.03 10.85
C TYR A 335 -4.85 0.62 10.22
N GLU A 336 -4.61 1.89 10.53
CA GLU A 336 -3.45 2.65 10.09
C GLU A 336 -2.96 3.58 11.19
N ALA A 337 -1.67 3.55 11.47
CA ALA A 337 -1.04 4.50 12.37
C ALA A 337 -0.54 5.75 11.62
N VAL A 338 -0.78 6.92 12.18
CA VAL A 338 -0.40 8.21 11.60
C VAL A 338 0.34 9.02 12.65
N LEU A 339 1.48 9.63 12.25
CA LEU A 339 2.17 10.60 13.08
C LEU A 339 1.45 11.95 13.03
N THR A 340 1.23 12.55 14.20
CA THR A 340 0.43 13.76 14.39
C THR A 340 1.29 14.92 14.87
N GLN A 341 0.88 16.17 14.56
CA GLN A 341 1.48 17.34 15.20
C GLN A 341 0.74 17.61 16.51
N ALA A 342 1.38 17.32 17.65
CA ALA A 342 0.96 17.70 19.00
C ALA A 342 -0.54 17.49 19.33
N GLY A 343 -0.86 16.30 19.85
CA GLY A 343 -2.12 15.99 20.51
C GLY A 343 -3.24 15.50 19.60
N VAL A 344 -4.12 14.66 20.15
CA VAL A 344 -5.37 14.24 19.51
C VAL A 344 -6.23 15.51 19.28
N PRO A 345 -6.67 15.80 18.05
CA PRO A 345 -7.50 16.96 17.79
C PRO A 345 -8.87 16.81 18.46
N PRO A 346 -9.53 17.91 18.84
CA PRO A 346 -10.90 17.87 19.33
C PRO A 346 -11.85 17.26 18.27
N PRO A 347 -13.02 16.72 18.69
CA PRO A 347 -13.98 16.10 17.79
C PRO A 347 -14.31 17.00 16.59
N GLY A 348 -14.16 16.48 15.36
CA GLY A 348 -14.50 17.19 14.12
C GLY A 348 -13.36 17.89 13.37
N GLN A 349 -12.10 17.85 13.85
CA GLN A 349 -10.95 18.37 13.10
C GLN A 349 -10.08 17.25 12.52
N ARG A 350 -9.72 17.37 11.22
CA ARG A 350 -8.82 16.42 10.54
C ARG A 350 -7.37 16.59 11.01
N LEU A 351 -6.67 15.47 11.13
CA LEU A 351 -5.26 15.40 11.54
C LEU A 351 -4.34 16.07 10.50
N PRO A 352 -3.49 17.05 10.87
CA PRO A 352 -2.40 17.49 10.01
C PRO A 352 -1.30 16.42 9.99
N GLU A 353 -1.23 15.63 8.92
CA GLU A 353 -0.27 14.52 8.80
C GLU A 353 1.16 15.03 8.53
N ARG A 354 2.15 14.57 9.31
CA ARG A 354 3.58 14.74 8.98
C ARG A 354 4.20 13.40 8.64
N GLY A 355 3.77 12.83 7.51
CA GLY A 355 4.25 11.54 7.02
C GLY A 355 3.53 10.36 7.69
N GLN A 356 3.14 9.38 6.87
CA GLN A 356 2.42 8.20 7.33
C GLN A 356 3.43 7.09 7.67
N LEU A 357 3.47 6.65 8.93
CA LEU A 357 4.04 5.34 9.28
C LEU A 357 2.99 4.29 8.91
N ARG A 358 3.04 3.85 7.65
CA ARG A 358 2.07 2.92 7.09
C ARG A 358 2.27 1.51 7.67
N GLY A 359 1.69 1.26 8.84
CA GLY A 359 1.31 -0.09 9.26
C GLY A 359 -0.02 -0.41 8.60
N LYS A 360 -0.05 -1.29 7.61
CA LYS A 360 -1.29 -1.90 7.13
C LYS A 360 -1.38 -3.25 7.82
N CYS A 361 -2.41 -3.43 8.63
CA CYS A 361 -2.77 -4.76 9.08
C CYS A 361 -4.28 -4.82 9.16
N GLY A 362 -4.79 -6.00 8.86
CA GLY A 362 -6.19 -6.32 8.87
C GLY A 362 -6.33 -7.81 9.00
N CYS A 363 -7.46 -8.23 9.54
CA CYS A 363 -7.72 -9.64 9.77
C CYS A 363 -8.11 -10.30 8.44
N GLY A 364 -7.40 -11.37 8.12
CA GLY A 364 -7.58 -12.21 6.93
C GLY A 364 -8.26 -13.52 7.27
#